data_AF-A0A8B6C6F6-F1
#
_entry.id   AF-A0A8B6C6F6-F1
#
_cell.length_a   1.000
_cell.length_b   1.000
_cell.length_c   1.000
_cell.angle_alpha   90.00
_cell.angle_beta   90.00
_cell.angle_gamma   90.00
#
_symmetry.space_group_name_H-M   'P 1'
#
loop_
_entity.id
_entity.type
_entity.pdbx_description
1 polymer ?
#
loop_
_entity_poly.entity_id
_entity_poly.type
_entity_poly.pdbx_seq_one_letter_code
_entity_poly.pdbx_strand_id
1 'polypeptide(L)'
;MYKHLWSNGPKEGLEYPYYTFTDHFGKAIPSFLPRPAMRDYLEGRLVKKSKSDIKRFIKWNTAVRYVRYNKKSDDFTVTTENLKTGQTFDTNFTHVIVAVGIFNTPDKPYFEGIETFPGRIIHSHDFRDATQFKGQRVLVVGAKYSAEDIALQCLKFGATSIVTSYRSSPMNFKWPVGIEERPLVKKIQGKVVHFLDGSSTEVDSIILSTGYKYKFPFLEDNLRLSSSRTLYPAGLYKGSLWLQEGNKKLFYMGVQDQFFSFTMFDAQGLWICRYITDTLPNKLTNCEEMKKEAQKWVQRCRGLKGINEQIDFQADFIKDLSYGTGYSPDAPKANKFFHKWDSDKKANIVSYRDQQFTSLYSGTETAPCTKPWFQNFDDSISQFIKR
;
A
#
# COMPACT_ATOMS: atom_id res chain seq x y z
N MET A 1 0.20 6.35 -8.45
CA MET A 1 0.41 5.19 -9.35
C MET A 1 0.84 5.70 -10.72
N TYR A 2 1.48 4.86 -11.52
CA TYR A 2 2.06 5.20 -12.82
C TYR A 2 1.60 4.24 -13.92
N LYS A 3 1.82 4.63 -15.17
CA LYS A 3 1.64 3.81 -16.37
C LYS A 3 2.56 2.59 -16.28
N HIS A 4 2.10 1.45 -16.80
CA HIS A 4 2.82 0.18 -16.77
C HIS A 4 3.01 -0.45 -15.39
N LEU A 5 2.34 0.08 -14.35
CA LEU A 5 2.31 -0.56 -13.03
C LEU A 5 1.56 -1.90 -13.12
N TRP A 6 2.23 -2.96 -12.67
CA TRP A 6 1.64 -4.28 -12.46
C TRP A 6 1.62 -4.58 -10.96
N SER A 7 0.78 -5.52 -10.54
CA SER A 7 0.78 -6.04 -9.17
C SER A 7 2.21 -6.36 -8.75
N ASN A 8 2.59 -5.92 -7.56
CA ASN A 8 3.93 -6.13 -7.02
C ASN A 8 4.03 -7.47 -6.28
N GLY A 9 2.90 -8.03 -5.83
CA GLY A 9 2.76 -9.37 -5.25
C GLY A 9 1.73 -10.23 -6.01
N PRO A 10 1.64 -11.53 -5.69
CA PRO A 10 0.72 -12.46 -6.38
C PRO A 10 -0.73 -12.12 -6.07
N LYS A 11 -1.60 -12.15 -7.10
CA LYS A 11 -3.03 -11.85 -6.95
C LYS A 11 -3.73 -12.80 -5.98
N GLU A 12 -3.22 -14.02 -5.84
CA GLU A 12 -3.74 -15.08 -4.97
C GLU A 12 -3.62 -14.69 -3.49
N GLY A 13 -2.62 -13.87 -3.11
CA GLY A 13 -2.46 -13.37 -1.75
C GLY A 13 -3.44 -12.23 -1.39
N LEU A 14 -4.13 -11.66 -2.38
CA LEU A 14 -5.05 -10.53 -2.23
C LEU A 14 -6.47 -10.83 -2.75
N GLU A 15 -6.71 -12.04 -3.23
CA GLU A 15 -8.00 -12.47 -3.77
C GLU A 15 -9.08 -12.47 -2.67
N TYR A 16 -10.31 -12.08 -3.02
CA TYR A 16 -11.42 -12.12 -2.08
C TYR A 16 -12.02 -13.54 -2.01
N PRO A 17 -12.27 -14.09 -0.80
CA PRO A 17 -12.79 -15.44 -0.63
C PRO A 17 -14.18 -15.67 -1.25
N TYR A 18 -14.99 -14.60 -1.36
CA TYR A 18 -16.38 -14.68 -1.85
C TYR A 18 -16.59 -13.97 -3.19
N TYR A 19 -15.49 -13.58 -3.86
CA TYR A 19 -15.49 -12.95 -5.17
C TYR A 19 -14.13 -13.20 -5.83
N THR A 20 -13.94 -14.38 -6.42
CA THR A 20 -12.63 -14.78 -6.93
C THR A 20 -12.29 -14.07 -8.25
N PHE A 21 -11.01 -14.07 -8.63
CA PHE A 21 -10.60 -13.59 -9.95
C PHE A 21 -11.26 -14.40 -11.07
N THR A 22 -11.43 -15.71 -10.87
CA THR A 22 -12.14 -16.59 -11.81
C THR A 22 -13.61 -16.22 -11.93
N ASP A 23 -14.32 -15.90 -10.83
CA ASP A 23 -15.71 -15.42 -10.87
C ASP A 23 -15.85 -14.10 -11.64
N HIS A 24 -14.86 -13.23 -11.53
CA HIS A 24 -14.88 -11.92 -12.17
C HIS A 24 -14.59 -12.03 -13.67
N PHE A 25 -13.46 -12.63 -14.04
CA PHE A 25 -12.96 -12.68 -15.42
C PHE A 25 -13.49 -13.87 -16.24
N GLY A 26 -14.08 -14.87 -15.58
CA GLY A 26 -14.65 -16.07 -16.21
C GLY A 26 -13.62 -16.96 -16.92
N LYS A 27 -12.33 -16.81 -16.58
CA LYS A 27 -11.21 -17.62 -17.08
C LYS A 27 -10.02 -17.52 -16.11
N ALA A 28 -9.08 -18.47 -16.21
CA ALA A 28 -7.78 -18.35 -15.57
C ALA A 28 -6.99 -17.17 -16.18
N ILE A 29 -6.27 -16.43 -15.33
CA ILE A 29 -5.42 -15.29 -15.71
C ILE A 29 -4.09 -15.37 -14.96
N PRO A 30 -3.01 -14.72 -15.46
CA PRO A 30 -1.73 -14.63 -14.78
C PRO A 30 -1.79 -14.12 -13.34
N SER A 31 -0.83 -14.53 -12.49
CA SER A 31 -0.76 -14.12 -11.08
C SER A 31 -0.43 -12.64 -10.86
N PHE A 32 0.19 -11.99 -11.84
CA PHE A 32 0.56 -10.58 -11.78
C PHE A 32 -0.19 -9.82 -12.86
N LEU A 33 -1.03 -8.88 -12.44
CA LEU A 33 -1.96 -8.18 -13.31
C LEU A 33 -1.56 -6.71 -13.47
N PRO A 34 -1.75 -6.10 -14.66
CA PRO A 34 -1.59 -4.66 -14.81
C PRO A 34 -2.67 -3.92 -14.01
N ARG A 35 -2.36 -2.68 -13.60
CA ARG A 35 -3.24 -1.83 -12.77
C ARG A 35 -4.68 -1.73 -13.31
N PRO A 36 -4.95 -1.57 -14.63
CA PRO A 36 -6.33 -1.55 -15.14
C PRO A 36 -7.11 -2.84 -14.83
N ALA A 37 -6.51 -4.03 -14.99
CA ALA A 37 -7.16 -5.30 -14.69
C ALA A 37 -7.47 -5.45 -13.18
N MET A 38 -6.54 -5.04 -12.32
CA MET A 38 -6.78 -5.05 -10.88
C MET A 38 -7.91 -4.08 -10.47
N ARG A 39 -7.98 -2.91 -11.13
CA ARG A 39 -9.06 -1.93 -10.92
C ARG A 39 -10.42 -2.49 -11.32
N ASP A 40 -10.51 -3.14 -12.48
CA ASP A 40 -11.74 -3.75 -12.98
C ASP A 40 -12.27 -4.83 -12.04
N TYR A 41 -11.38 -5.67 -11.49
CA TYR A 41 -11.74 -6.64 -10.45
C TYR A 41 -12.38 -5.99 -9.21
N LEU A 42 -11.78 -4.91 -8.68
CA LEU A 42 -12.30 -4.17 -7.54
C LEU A 42 -13.65 -3.50 -7.83
N GLU A 43 -13.77 -2.84 -8.98
CA GLU A 43 -15.01 -2.18 -9.42
C GLU A 43 -16.11 -3.22 -9.68
N GLY A 44 -15.76 -4.38 -10.25
CA GLY A 44 -16.67 -5.49 -10.47
C GLY A 44 -17.22 -6.08 -9.18
N ARG A 45 -16.41 -6.18 -8.12
CA ARG A 45 -16.88 -6.60 -6.79
C ARG A 45 -17.91 -5.61 -6.26
N LEU A 46 -17.62 -4.31 -6.37
CA LEU A 46 -18.52 -3.25 -5.95
C LEU A 46 -19.88 -3.38 -6.65
N VAL A 47 -19.89 -3.60 -7.97
CA VAL A 47 -21.13 -3.69 -8.77
C VAL A 47 -21.87 -5.02 -8.58
N LYS A 48 -21.18 -6.17 -8.66
CA LYS A 48 -21.83 -7.50 -8.65
C LYS A 48 -22.31 -7.94 -7.26
N LYS A 49 -21.68 -7.49 -6.16
CA LYS A 49 -22.01 -7.94 -4.80
C LYS A 49 -22.77 -6.90 -3.98
N SER A 50 -22.79 -5.62 -4.36
CA SER A 50 -23.65 -4.66 -3.67
C SER A 50 -25.11 -4.85 -4.12
N LYS A 51 -25.90 -5.66 -3.39
CA LYS A 51 -27.37 -5.76 -3.58
C LYS A 51 -28.09 -4.41 -3.40
N SER A 52 -27.42 -3.43 -2.80
CA SER A 52 -27.86 -2.04 -2.68
C SER A 52 -26.87 -1.13 -3.40
N ASP A 53 -27.34 -0.05 -4.01
CA ASP A 53 -26.48 0.92 -4.67
C ASP A 53 -25.60 1.65 -3.65
N ILE A 54 -24.45 1.07 -3.30
CA ILE A 54 -23.51 1.64 -2.32
C ILE A 54 -22.99 3.02 -2.75
N LYS A 55 -23.01 3.32 -4.06
CA LYS A 55 -22.57 4.62 -4.58
C LYS A 55 -23.44 5.76 -4.05
N ARG A 56 -24.70 5.50 -3.65
CA ARG A 56 -25.59 6.50 -3.03
C ARG A 56 -25.06 7.05 -1.70
N PHE A 57 -24.17 6.32 -1.02
CA PHE A 57 -23.54 6.76 0.23
C PHE A 57 -22.25 7.56 -0.01
N ILE A 58 -21.79 7.68 -1.25
CA ILE A 58 -20.53 8.35 -1.59
C ILE A 58 -20.81 9.74 -2.16
N LYS A 59 -20.27 10.77 -1.50
CA LYS A 59 -20.22 12.14 -2.03
C LYS A 59 -18.88 12.38 -2.73
N TRP A 60 -18.89 12.35 -4.06
CA TRP A 60 -17.70 12.62 -4.88
C TRP A 60 -17.39 14.11 -4.94
N ASN A 61 -16.13 14.46 -5.22
CA ASN A 61 -15.66 15.86 -5.25
C ASN A 61 -15.96 16.60 -3.94
N THR A 62 -15.89 15.88 -2.82
CA THR A 62 -16.13 16.44 -1.49
C THR A 62 -14.89 16.18 -0.64
N ALA A 63 -14.20 17.24 -0.24
CA ALA A 63 -13.03 17.14 0.62
C ALA A 63 -13.45 17.30 2.09
N VAL A 64 -13.00 16.40 2.97
CA VAL A 64 -13.12 16.60 4.41
C VAL A 64 -12.08 17.65 4.81
N ARG A 65 -12.53 18.74 5.42
CA ARG A 65 -11.68 19.85 5.87
C ARG A 65 -11.38 19.77 7.36
N TYR A 66 -12.35 19.35 8.17
CA TYR A 66 -12.19 19.29 9.61
C TYR A 66 -13.06 18.20 10.23
N VAL A 67 -12.57 17.58 11.30
CA VAL A 67 -13.28 16.62 12.13
C VAL A 67 -12.93 16.94 13.57
N ARG A 68 -13.96 17.26 14.35
CA ARG A 68 -13.86 17.47 15.79
C ARG A 68 -14.74 16.49 16.54
N TYR A 69 -14.32 16.14 17.75
CA TYR A 69 -15.14 15.33 18.65
C TYR A 69 -15.81 16.22 19.70
N ASN A 70 -17.14 16.18 19.76
CA ASN A 70 -17.93 16.98 20.67
C ASN A 70 -18.19 16.19 21.98
N LYS A 71 -17.39 16.44 23.03
CA LYS A 71 -17.49 15.69 24.31
C LYS A 71 -18.88 15.77 24.97
N LYS A 72 -19.62 16.87 24.81
CA LYS A 72 -20.94 17.07 25.42
C LYS A 72 -22.06 16.26 24.74
N SER A 73 -22.08 16.24 23.40
CA SER A 73 -23.07 15.52 22.59
C SER A 73 -22.64 14.10 22.25
N ASP A 74 -21.39 13.74 22.56
CA ASP A 74 -20.84 12.40 22.36
C ASP A 74 -20.90 11.96 20.86
N ASP A 75 -20.60 12.92 19.98
CA ASP A 75 -20.62 12.78 18.51
C ASP A 75 -19.45 13.55 17.85
N PHE A 76 -19.38 13.52 16.52
CA PHE A 76 -18.39 14.25 15.73
C PHE A 76 -19.08 15.27 14.85
N THR A 77 -18.51 16.47 14.73
CA THR A 77 -18.83 17.37 13.62
C THR A 77 -17.78 17.18 12.53
N VAL A 78 -18.24 16.89 11.31
CA VAL A 78 -17.39 16.74 10.11
C VAL A 78 -17.70 17.87 9.14
N THR A 79 -16.72 18.75 8.93
CA THR A 79 -16.76 19.83 7.94
C THR A 79 -16.29 19.30 6.60
N THR A 80 -17.14 19.43 5.59
CA THR A 80 -16.84 19.02 4.21
C THR A 80 -16.95 20.19 3.25
N GLU A 81 -16.16 20.20 2.19
CA GLU A 81 -16.22 21.19 1.11
C GLU A 81 -16.56 20.50 -0.21
N ASN A 82 -17.58 20.97 -0.92
CA ASN A 82 -17.84 20.59 -2.29
C ASN A 82 -16.86 21.31 -3.21
N LEU A 83 -15.91 20.58 -3.79
CA LEU A 83 -14.83 21.13 -4.63
C LEU A 83 -15.32 21.73 -5.95
N LYS A 84 -16.57 21.47 -6.36
CA LYS A 84 -17.17 22.09 -7.54
C LYS A 84 -17.80 23.44 -7.24
N THR A 85 -18.40 23.60 -6.07
CA THR A 85 -19.15 24.82 -5.70
C THR A 85 -18.44 25.69 -4.68
N GLY A 86 -17.39 25.19 -4.02
CA GLY A 86 -16.69 25.84 -2.92
C GLY A 86 -17.48 25.87 -1.60
N GLN A 87 -18.71 25.33 -1.58
CA GLN A 87 -19.57 25.38 -0.40
C GLN A 87 -19.13 24.39 0.67
N THR A 88 -19.14 24.86 1.92
CA THR A 88 -18.80 24.05 3.10
C THR A 88 -20.04 23.66 3.89
N PHE A 89 -20.06 22.44 4.40
CA PHE A 89 -21.15 21.89 5.21
C PHE A 89 -20.60 21.20 6.44
N ASP A 90 -21.18 21.50 7.59
CA ASP A 90 -21.00 20.72 8.81
C ASP A 90 -22.10 19.66 8.90
N THR A 91 -21.71 18.44 9.24
CA THR A 91 -22.64 17.33 9.48
C THR A 91 -22.18 16.54 10.69
N ASN A 92 -23.14 16.21 11.57
CA ASN A 92 -22.84 15.43 12.76
C ASN A 92 -22.92 13.92 12.48
N PHE A 93 -22.00 13.16 13.05
CA PHE A 93 -21.91 11.71 12.94
C PHE A 93 -21.62 11.08 14.30
N THR A 94 -22.24 9.95 14.61
CA THR A 94 -21.95 9.22 15.86
C THR A 94 -20.60 8.51 15.83
N HIS A 95 -20.11 8.16 14.65
CA HIS A 95 -18.83 7.47 14.45
C HIS A 95 -18.12 8.02 13.21
N VAL A 96 -16.79 7.96 13.21
CA VAL A 96 -15.95 8.36 12.08
C VAL A 96 -14.96 7.24 11.76
N ILE A 97 -14.84 6.89 10.48
CA ILE A 97 -13.87 5.92 9.98
C ILE A 97 -12.92 6.64 9.01
N VAL A 98 -11.64 6.73 9.38
CA VAL A 98 -10.59 7.36 8.57
C VAL A 98 -9.97 6.32 7.64
N ALA A 99 -10.30 6.41 6.35
CA ALA A 99 -9.84 5.48 5.30
C ALA A 99 -9.17 6.21 4.12
N VAL A 100 -8.41 7.28 4.39
CA VAL A 100 -7.80 8.15 3.37
C VAL A 100 -6.48 7.63 2.78
N GLY A 101 -5.98 6.49 3.28
CA GLY A 101 -4.71 5.89 2.91
C GLY A 101 -3.47 6.61 3.44
N ILE A 102 -2.32 5.93 3.34
CA ILE A 102 -1.04 6.38 3.93
C ILE A 102 0.08 6.61 2.90
N PHE A 103 -0.21 6.41 1.61
CA PHE A 103 0.76 6.50 0.51
C PHE A 103 0.50 7.70 -0.41
N ASN A 104 0.15 8.86 0.18
CA ASN A 104 -0.23 10.07 -0.57
C ASN A 104 0.60 11.32 -0.25
N THR A 105 1.19 11.44 0.94
CA THR A 105 1.98 12.62 1.34
C THR A 105 3.48 12.28 1.27
N PRO A 106 4.22 12.78 0.27
CA PRO A 106 5.63 12.44 0.05
C PRO A 106 6.54 12.80 1.23
N ASP A 107 7.55 11.97 1.50
CA ASP A 107 8.68 12.34 2.33
C ASP A 107 9.87 12.73 1.43
N LYS A 108 10.21 14.02 1.39
CA LYS A 108 11.25 14.58 0.52
C LYS A 108 12.44 15.03 1.37
N PRO A 109 13.45 14.17 1.63
CA PRO A 109 14.63 14.57 2.38
C PRO A 109 15.51 15.51 1.55
N TYR A 110 16.26 16.36 2.26
CA TYR A 110 17.28 17.22 1.67
C TYR A 110 18.62 16.48 1.54
N PHE A 111 19.35 16.78 0.47
CA PHE A 111 20.75 16.37 0.26
C PHE A 111 21.53 17.62 -0.12
N GLU A 112 22.75 17.78 0.37
CA GLU A 112 23.60 18.93 0.02
C GLU A 112 23.75 19.08 -1.50
N GLY A 113 23.47 20.27 -2.03
CA GLY A 113 23.61 20.61 -3.45
C GLY A 113 22.44 20.17 -4.34
N ILE A 114 21.41 19.50 -3.79
CA ILE A 114 20.25 19.01 -4.56
C ILE A 114 19.48 20.14 -5.24
N GLU A 115 19.45 21.33 -4.64
CA GLU A 115 18.80 22.55 -5.13
C GLU A 115 19.47 23.13 -6.37
N THR A 116 20.75 22.81 -6.61
CA THR A 116 21.52 23.25 -7.78
C THR A 116 21.66 22.18 -8.86
N PHE A 117 21.07 20.99 -8.65
CA PHE A 117 21.09 19.92 -9.64
C PHE A 117 20.37 20.38 -10.93
N PRO A 118 21.03 20.35 -12.10
CA PRO A 118 20.48 20.91 -13.33
C PRO A 118 19.44 20.01 -14.00
N GLY A 119 19.32 18.76 -13.56
CA GLY A 119 18.38 17.78 -14.09
C GLY A 119 17.06 17.75 -13.33
N ARG A 120 16.21 16.77 -13.65
CA ARG A 120 14.89 16.65 -13.04
C ARG A 120 14.96 15.94 -11.69
N ILE A 121 14.25 16.47 -10.69
CA ILE A 121 14.08 15.84 -9.37
C ILE A 121 12.59 15.62 -9.13
N ILE A 122 12.18 14.38 -8.91
CA ILE A 122 10.79 14.04 -8.57
C ILE A 122 10.72 13.07 -7.41
N HIS A 123 9.61 13.06 -6.68
CA HIS A 123 9.31 11.96 -5.77
C HIS A 123 8.56 10.85 -6.53
N SER A 124 8.63 9.60 -6.04
CA SER A 124 7.87 8.46 -6.59
C SER A 124 6.36 8.69 -6.67
N HIS A 125 5.85 9.60 -5.84
CA HIS A 125 4.47 10.09 -5.87
C HIS A 125 4.12 10.81 -7.18
N ASP A 126 5.08 11.53 -7.76
CA ASP A 126 4.93 12.36 -8.96
C ASP A 126 5.37 11.59 -10.23
N PHE A 127 5.93 10.39 -10.08
CA PHE A 127 6.28 9.51 -11.20
C PHE A 127 5.01 9.02 -11.91
N ARG A 128 4.99 9.11 -13.25
CA ARG A 128 3.81 8.79 -14.08
C ARG A 128 4.11 7.88 -15.26
N ASP A 129 5.23 8.07 -15.95
CA ASP A 129 5.60 7.31 -17.13
C ASP A 129 7.12 7.08 -17.15
N ALA A 130 7.58 5.86 -17.37
CA ALA A 130 9.01 5.54 -17.41
C ALA A 130 9.70 6.00 -18.71
N THR A 131 8.94 6.16 -19.80
CA THR A 131 9.47 6.57 -21.12
C THR A 131 10.16 7.94 -21.10
N GLN A 132 9.78 8.81 -20.17
CA GLN A 132 10.41 10.12 -19.98
C GLN A 132 11.88 10.05 -19.54
N PHE A 133 12.37 8.87 -19.11
CA PHE A 133 13.75 8.63 -18.70
C PHE A 133 14.55 7.84 -19.74
N LYS A 134 13.99 7.60 -20.92
CA LYS A 134 14.70 6.92 -22.01
C LYS A 134 15.98 7.68 -22.36
N GLY A 135 17.10 6.95 -22.46
CA GLY A 135 18.43 7.48 -22.75
C GLY A 135 19.10 8.23 -21.60
N GLN A 136 18.50 8.28 -20.40
CA GLN A 136 19.03 9.01 -19.25
C GLN A 136 19.72 8.09 -18.25
N ARG A 137 20.68 8.64 -17.50
CA ARG A 137 21.23 8.03 -16.29
C ARG A 137 20.38 8.46 -15.10
N VAL A 138 19.78 7.50 -14.39
CA VAL A 138 18.76 7.78 -13.37
C VAL A 138 19.25 7.39 -11.98
N LEU A 139 19.20 8.30 -11.03
CA LEU A 139 19.35 7.99 -9.60
C LEU A 139 17.97 7.70 -9.00
N VAL A 140 17.82 6.57 -8.31
CA VAL A 140 16.63 6.24 -7.52
C VAL A 140 17.02 6.15 -6.04
N VAL A 141 16.64 7.14 -5.24
CA VAL A 141 16.98 7.20 -3.81
C VAL A 141 15.92 6.47 -2.99
N GLY A 142 16.28 5.34 -2.38
CA GLY A 142 15.41 4.47 -1.60
C GLY A 142 15.72 3.00 -1.83
N ALA A 143 15.27 2.13 -0.91
CA ALA A 143 15.56 0.69 -0.93
C ALA A 143 14.35 -0.16 -0.50
N LYS A 144 13.17 0.20 -1.00
CA LYS A 144 11.90 -0.52 -0.76
C LYS A 144 11.13 -0.63 -2.08
N TYR A 145 9.90 -1.15 -2.05
CA TYR A 145 9.06 -1.44 -3.21
C TYR A 145 9.03 -0.37 -4.31
N SER A 146 8.92 0.93 -3.98
CA SER A 146 8.93 1.97 -5.01
C SER A 146 10.27 2.10 -5.71
N ALA A 147 11.39 1.95 -5.00
CA ALA A 147 12.70 2.04 -5.61
C ALA A 147 12.96 0.86 -6.55
N GLU A 148 12.62 -0.35 -6.10
CA GLU A 148 12.69 -1.57 -6.88
C GLU A 148 11.89 -1.47 -8.18
N ASP A 149 10.58 -1.20 -8.09
CA ASP A 149 9.72 -1.23 -9.27
C ASP A 149 10.04 -0.07 -10.22
N ILE A 150 10.28 1.14 -9.72
CA ILE A 150 10.59 2.29 -10.58
C ILE A 150 11.94 2.09 -11.28
N ALA A 151 12.96 1.51 -10.62
CA ALA A 151 14.24 1.21 -11.25
C ALA A 151 14.06 0.22 -12.42
N LEU A 152 13.33 -0.87 -12.20
CA LEU A 152 13.04 -1.85 -13.27
C LEU A 152 12.21 -1.25 -14.40
N GLN A 153 11.24 -0.40 -14.10
CA GLN A 153 10.42 0.28 -15.12
C GLN A 153 11.29 1.24 -15.95
N CYS A 154 12.15 2.05 -15.32
CA CYS A 154 13.05 2.93 -16.04
C CYS A 154 13.99 2.14 -16.97
N LEU A 155 14.58 1.04 -16.48
CA LEU A 155 15.43 0.17 -17.31
C LEU A 155 14.64 -0.43 -18.47
N LYS A 156 13.48 -1.04 -18.18
CA LYS A 156 12.60 -1.65 -19.18
C LYS A 156 12.24 -0.69 -20.31
N PHE A 157 11.99 0.57 -20.00
CA PHE A 157 11.62 1.61 -20.97
C PHE A 157 12.81 2.41 -21.52
N GLY A 158 14.03 1.93 -21.31
CA GLY A 158 15.22 2.35 -22.04
C GLY A 158 16.05 3.44 -21.38
N ALA A 159 16.03 3.58 -20.04
CA ALA A 159 17.05 4.33 -19.33
C ALA A 159 18.44 3.71 -19.58
N THR A 160 19.46 4.56 -19.70
CA THR A 160 20.84 4.15 -20.04
C THR A 160 21.50 3.40 -18.88
N SER A 161 21.31 3.90 -17.67
CA SER A 161 21.75 3.24 -16.44
C SER A 161 20.94 3.76 -15.25
N ILE A 162 20.87 2.95 -14.21
CA ILE A 162 20.18 3.27 -12.97
C ILE A 162 21.12 2.99 -11.80
N VAL A 163 21.18 3.95 -10.88
CA VAL A 163 21.78 3.75 -9.56
C VAL A 163 20.68 3.80 -8.54
N THR A 164 20.48 2.73 -7.77
CA THR A 164 19.63 2.76 -6.58
C THR A 164 20.49 3.13 -5.37
N SER A 165 19.98 3.94 -4.46
CA SER A 165 20.73 4.40 -3.28
C SER A 165 20.00 4.08 -1.98
N TYR A 166 20.70 3.47 -1.01
CA TYR A 166 20.11 3.01 0.25
C TYR A 166 20.71 3.69 1.49
N ARG A 167 19.87 3.93 2.51
CA ARG A 167 20.33 4.48 3.80
C ARG A 167 20.79 3.41 4.80
N SER A 168 19.97 2.37 4.97
CA SER A 168 20.12 1.42 6.08
C SER A 168 20.69 0.09 5.61
N SER A 169 20.10 -0.50 4.57
CA SER A 169 20.57 -1.76 3.99
C SER A 169 20.27 -1.78 2.49
N PRO A 170 21.14 -2.40 1.69
CA PRO A 170 20.90 -2.65 0.27
C PRO A 170 19.67 -3.54 0.06
N MET A 171 19.07 -3.51 -1.14
CA MET A 171 18.01 -4.47 -1.48
C MET A 171 18.61 -5.84 -1.81
N ASN A 172 19.88 -5.90 -2.22
CA ASN A 172 20.63 -7.14 -2.49
C ASN A 172 19.95 -8.07 -3.51
N PHE A 173 19.25 -7.50 -4.48
CA PHE A 173 18.74 -8.27 -5.61
C PHE A 173 19.84 -8.56 -6.61
N LYS A 174 19.68 -9.65 -7.37
CA LYS A 174 20.46 -9.92 -8.58
C LYS A 174 19.99 -8.97 -9.69
N TRP A 175 20.48 -7.75 -9.68
CA TRP A 175 20.11 -6.73 -10.65
C TRP A 175 20.54 -7.13 -12.08
N PRO A 176 19.72 -6.84 -13.10
CA PRO A 176 20.15 -6.95 -14.49
C PRO A 176 21.23 -5.93 -14.81
N VAL A 177 21.98 -6.16 -15.89
CA VAL A 177 22.93 -5.18 -16.43
C VAL A 177 22.22 -3.84 -16.63
N GLY A 178 22.82 -2.77 -16.11
CA GLY A 178 22.28 -1.41 -16.17
C GLY A 178 21.67 -0.91 -14.87
N ILE A 179 21.54 -1.74 -13.82
CA ILE A 179 21.16 -1.29 -12.47
C ILE A 179 22.27 -1.66 -11.48
N GLU A 180 22.70 -0.70 -10.66
CA GLU A 180 23.63 -0.91 -9.55
C GLU A 180 23.08 -0.32 -8.25
N GLU A 181 23.54 -0.81 -7.10
CA GLU A 181 23.21 -0.26 -5.78
C GLU A 181 24.41 0.46 -5.18
N ARG A 182 24.16 1.62 -4.57
CA ARG A 182 25.17 2.37 -3.82
C ARG A 182 24.64 2.78 -2.44
N PRO A 183 25.52 3.05 -1.47
CA PRO A 183 25.12 3.66 -0.20
C PRO A 183 24.44 5.02 -0.38
N LEU A 184 24.05 5.64 0.72
CA LEU A 184 23.29 6.89 0.68
C LEU A 184 24.06 7.98 -0.07
N VAL A 185 23.33 8.81 -0.81
CA VAL A 185 23.85 10.06 -1.36
C VAL A 185 24.41 10.93 -0.24
N LYS A 186 25.67 11.33 -0.38
CA LYS A 186 26.36 12.26 0.51
C LYS A 186 26.08 13.71 0.10
N LYS A 187 26.33 14.03 -1.18
CA LYS A 187 26.13 15.36 -1.77
C LYS A 187 26.01 15.27 -3.29
N ILE A 188 25.51 16.35 -3.90
CA ILE A 188 25.36 16.50 -5.34
C ILE A 188 26.14 17.75 -5.79
N GLN A 189 26.94 17.64 -6.84
CA GLN A 189 27.72 18.75 -7.40
C GLN A 189 27.50 18.78 -8.93
N GLY A 190 26.71 19.75 -9.40
CA GLY A 190 26.26 19.74 -10.80
C GLY A 190 25.48 18.47 -11.10
N LYS A 191 25.92 17.67 -12.08
CA LYS A 191 25.33 16.34 -12.38
C LYS A 191 25.97 15.19 -11.61
N VAL A 192 27.07 15.42 -10.89
CA VAL A 192 27.82 14.37 -10.19
C VAL A 192 27.20 14.13 -8.82
N VAL A 193 26.84 12.88 -8.54
CA VAL A 193 26.33 12.41 -7.25
C VAL A 193 27.46 11.70 -6.53
N HIS A 194 27.77 12.12 -5.30
CA HIS A 194 28.75 11.48 -4.44
C HIS A 194 28.04 10.65 -3.37
N PHE A 195 28.51 9.43 -3.13
CA PHE A 195 27.92 8.49 -2.17
C PHE A 195 28.80 8.38 -0.90
N LEU A 196 28.25 7.78 0.15
CA LEU A 196 28.96 7.65 1.44
C LEU A 196 30.20 6.74 1.39
N ASP A 197 30.31 5.84 0.42
CA ASP A 197 31.50 4.99 0.20
C ASP A 197 32.64 5.69 -0.55
N GLY A 198 32.46 6.97 -0.91
CA GLY A 198 33.43 7.75 -1.69
C GLY A 198 33.30 7.56 -3.20
N SER A 199 32.46 6.64 -3.68
CA SER A 199 32.16 6.52 -5.10
C SER A 199 31.37 7.74 -5.59
N SER A 200 31.43 8.00 -6.90
CA SER A 200 30.60 9.01 -7.55
C SER A 200 30.16 8.58 -8.94
N THR A 201 29.12 9.20 -9.46
CA THR A 201 28.63 8.99 -10.82
C THR A 201 27.82 10.19 -11.28
N GLU A 202 27.79 10.43 -12.58
CA GLU A 202 26.91 11.44 -13.14
C GLU A 202 25.51 10.89 -13.41
N VAL A 203 24.48 11.69 -13.12
CA VAL A 203 23.09 11.35 -13.42
C VAL A 203 22.37 12.53 -14.07
N ASP A 204 21.33 12.23 -14.84
CA ASP A 204 20.51 13.22 -15.55
C ASP A 204 19.17 13.46 -14.86
N SER A 205 18.70 12.49 -14.07
CA SER A 205 17.45 12.57 -13.30
C SER A 205 17.58 11.91 -11.92
N ILE A 206 16.87 12.46 -10.94
CA ILE A 206 16.78 11.95 -9.57
C ILE A 206 15.32 11.64 -9.24
N ILE A 207 15.05 10.41 -8.78
CA ILE A 207 13.76 9.94 -8.30
C ILE A 207 13.88 9.60 -6.81
N LEU A 208 13.20 10.37 -5.96
CA LEU A 208 13.10 10.14 -4.53
C LEU A 208 12.01 9.08 -4.25
N SER A 209 12.44 7.84 -4.00
CA SER A 209 11.62 6.72 -3.55
C SER A 209 11.69 6.55 -2.03
N THR A 210 11.61 7.68 -1.32
CA THR A 210 11.85 7.83 0.12
C THR A 210 10.59 7.62 0.99
N GLY A 211 9.44 7.45 0.33
CA GLY A 211 8.20 6.99 0.94
C GLY A 211 7.28 8.14 1.35
N TYR A 212 6.42 7.88 2.32
CA TYR A 212 5.29 8.75 2.66
C TYR A 212 5.15 8.97 4.17
N LYS A 213 4.56 10.09 4.55
CA LYS A 213 4.23 10.46 5.93
C LYS A 213 2.77 10.16 6.24
N TYR A 214 2.47 9.79 7.49
CA TYR A 214 1.11 9.87 8.01
C TYR A 214 0.72 11.34 8.09
N LYS A 215 -0.33 11.73 7.38
CA LYS A 215 -0.80 13.12 7.38
C LYS A 215 -2.33 13.14 7.32
N PHE A 216 -2.93 13.62 8.41
CA PHE A 216 -4.38 13.79 8.54
C PHE A 216 -4.66 15.24 8.94
N PRO A 217 -4.54 16.18 7.98
CA PRO A 217 -4.61 17.62 8.28
C PRO A 217 -6.02 18.07 8.69
N PHE A 218 -7.02 17.23 8.45
CA PHE A 218 -8.42 17.47 8.78
C PHE A 218 -8.82 16.96 10.17
N LEU A 219 -7.91 16.33 10.94
CA LEU A 219 -8.21 15.84 12.28
C LEU A 219 -7.62 16.78 13.34
N GLU A 220 -8.33 16.97 14.46
CA GLU A 220 -7.76 17.54 15.68
C GLU A 220 -6.58 16.70 16.21
N ASP A 221 -5.65 17.33 16.92
CA ASP A 221 -4.41 16.70 17.37
C ASP A 221 -4.66 15.44 18.23
N ASN A 222 -5.67 15.49 19.10
CA ASN A 222 -6.08 14.38 19.97
C ASN A 222 -6.76 13.21 19.21
N LEU A 223 -7.24 13.46 17.99
CA LEU A 223 -7.80 12.45 17.09
C LEU A 223 -6.75 11.89 16.12
N ARG A 224 -5.60 12.58 15.98
CA ARG A 224 -4.63 12.35 14.91
C ARG A 224 -3.66 11.23 15.25
N LEU A 225 -3.71 10.15 14.48
CA LEU A 225 -2.69 9.10 14.51
C LEU A 225 -1.34 9.67 14.09
N SER A 226 -0.34 9.49 14.95
CA SER A 226 1.06 9.79 14.66
C SER A 226 1.88 8.51 14.80
N SER A 227 2.54 8.09 13.72
CA SER A 227 3.35 6.88 13.69
C SER A 227 4.38 6.93 12.57
N SER A 228 5.45 6.14 12.70
CA SER A 228 6.26 5.72 11.56
C SER A 228 5.58 4.56 10.84
N ARG A 229 5.95 4.28 9.57
CA ARG A 229 5.39 3.14 8.84
C ARG A 229 5.74 1.84 9.56
N THR A 230 4.70 1.09 9.95
CA THR A 230 4.81 -0.16 10.72
C THR A 230 3.60 -1.05 10.47
N LEU A 231 3.70 -2.35 10.76
CA LEU A 231 2.61 -3.31 10.61
C LEU A 231 1.54 -3.16 11.68
N TYR A 232 1.85 -2.53 12.83
CA TYR A 232 0.87 -2.26 13.88
C TYR A 232 1.15 -0.91 14.57
N PRO A 233 0.52 0.19 14.10
CA PRO A 233 0.64 1.49 14.74
C PRO A 233 0.10 1.46 16.18
N ALA A 234 0.82 2.09 17.10
CA ALA A 234 0.40 2.18 18.49
C ALA A 234 -0.88 3.04 18.66
N GLY A 235 -1.63 2.80 19.73
CA GLY A 235 -2.86 3.54 20.05
C GLY A 235 -4.14 3.02 19.38
N LEU A 236 -4.04 1.92 18.62
CA LEU A 236 -5.16 1.30 17.92
C LEU A 236 -5.52 -0.06 18.52
N TYR A 237 -6.71 -0.19 19.10
CA TYR A 237 -7.28 -1.49 19.47
C TYR A 237 -7.71 -2.25 18.21
N LYS A 238 -7.36 -3.54 18.13
CA LYS A 238 -7.54 -4.37 16.92
C LYS A 238 -7.02 -3.67 15.65
N GLY A 239 -5.95 -2.87 15.79
CA GLY A 239 -5.37 -2.08 14.71
C GLY A 239 -6.32 -1.08 14.03
N SER A 240 -7.50 -0.81 14.60
CA SER A 240 -8.54 -0.01 13.94
C SER A 240 -9.19 1.02 14.87
N LEU A 241 -9.55 0.65 16.11
CA LEU A 241 -10.23 1.56 17.03
C LEU A 241 -9.24 2.50 17.74
N TRP A 242 -9.43 3.81 17.61
CA TRP A 242 -8.60 4.81 18.30
C TRP A 242 -8.96 4.88 19.80
N LEU A 243 -7.95 4.69 20.65
CA LEU A 243 -8.15 4.64 22.10
C LEU A 243 -7.85 5.96 22.82
N GLN A 244 -7.24 6.95 22.17
CA GLN A 244 -6.95 8.23 22.83
C GLN A 244 -8.25 9.01 23.06
N GLU A 245 -8.27 9.81 24.13
CA GLU A 245 -9.44 10.56 24.61
C GLU A 245 -10.69 9.72 24.94
N GLY A 246 -10.59 8.38 24.88
CA GLY A 246 -11.66 7.47 25.31
C GLY A 246 -12.94 7.50 24.45
N ASN A 247 -12.95 8.17 23.29
CA ASN A 247 -14.20 8.35 22.53
C ASN A 247 -14.76 7.06 21.89
N LYS A 248 -13.99 5.97 21.82
CA LYS A 248 -14.36 4.63 21.30
C LYS A 248 -15.16 4.63 19.98
N LYS A 249 -15.10 5.71 19.21
CA LYS A 249 -15.98 5.98 18.07
C LYS A 249 -15.23 6.50 16.84
N LEU A 250 -13.93 6.76 16.98
CA LEU A 250 -13.03 7.02 15.86
C LEU A 250 -12.29 5.74 15.47
N PHE A 251 -12.31 5.41 14.19
CA PHE A 251 -11.60 4.28 13.62
C PHE A 251 -10.64 4.73 12.54
N TYR A 252 -9.57 3.95 12.37
CA TYR A 252 -8.66 4.01 11.24
C TYR A 252 -8.72 2.69 10.48
N MET A 253 -8.68 2.75 9.14
CA MET A 253 -8.65 1.56 8.29
C MET A 253 -7.48 1.66 7.31
N GLY A 254 -6.75 0.55 7.14
CA GLY A 254 -5.63 0.47 6.19
C GLY A 254 -4.44 1.38 6.52
N VAL A 255 -4.23 1.68 7.80
CA VAL A 255 -3.11 2.50 8.29
C VAL A 255 -1.86 1.71 8.62
N GLN A 256 -1.91 0.38 8.51
CA GLN A 256 -0.77 -0.53 8.60
C GLN A 256 0.08 -0.46 7.31
N ASP A 257 1.38 -0.76 7.42
CA ASP A 257 2.18 -1.16 6.25
C ASP A 257 1.63 -2.49 5.68
N GLN A 258 1.78 -2.74 4.38
CA GLN A 258 0.90 -3.66 3.65
C GLN A 258 1.67 -4.75 2.90
N PHE A 259 1.65 -5.98 3.43
CA PHE A 259 1.88 -7.22 2.66
C PHE A 259 0.53 -7.73 2.13
N PHE A 260 -0.41 -7.92 3.05
CA PHE A 260 -1.82 -8.08 2.76
C PHE A 260 -2.47 -6.71 2.58
N SER A 261 -3.45 -6.65 1.68
CA SER A 261 -4.17 -5.41 1.37
C SER A 261 -5.68 -5.65 1.41
N PHE A 262 -6.25 -6.18 0.33
CA PHE A 262 -7.69 -6.29 0.13
C PHE A 262 -8.42 -7.10 1.21
N THR A 263 -7.93 -8.29 1.54
CA THR A 263 -8.51 -9.14 2.59
C THR A 263 -8.30 -8.58 3.99
N MET A 264 -7.22 -7.83 4.23
CA MET A 264 -7.02 -7.09 5.48
C MET A 264 -8.04 -5.96 5.62
N PHE A 265 -8.30 -5.20 4.56
CA PHE A 265 -9.30 -4.13 4.58
C PHE A 265 -10.72 -4.68 4.75
N ASP A 266 -11.05 -5.82 4.13
CA ASP A 266 -12.32 -6.51 4.39
C ASP A 266 -12.46 -6.92 5.85
N ALA A 267 -11.43 -7.55 6.44
CA ALA A 267 -11.45 -7.97 7.83
C ALA A 267 -11.59 -6.77 8.78
N GLN A 268 -10.86 -5.68 8.54
CA GLN A 268 -11.01 -4.43 9.29
C GLN A 268 -12.42 -3.85 9.14
N GLY A 269 -12.92 -3.72 7.91
CA GLY A 269 -14.25 -3.17 7.64
C GLY A 269 -15.37 -3.96 8.32
N LEU A 270 -15.34 -5.29 8.23
CA LEU A 270 -16.32 -6.16 8.88
C LEU A 270 -16.22 -6.12 10.41
N TRP A 271 -15.01 -6.10 10.96
CA TRP A 271 -14.80 -5.94 12.39
C TRP A 271 -15.35 -4.59 12.89
N ILE A 272 -15.05 -3.49 12.19
CA ILE A 272 -15.56 -2.15 12.52
C ILE A 272 -17.09 -2.12 12.44
N CYS A 273 -17.68 -2.63 11.38
CA CYS A 273 -19.14 -2.70 11.22
C CYS A 273 -19.78 -3.43 12.41
N ARG A 274 -19.28 -4.62 12.75
CA ARG A 274 -19.81 -5.39 13.88
C ARG A 274 -19.59 -4.70 15.22
N TYR A 275 -18.47 -4.00 15.40
CA TYR A 275 -18.22 -3.20 16.60
C TYR A 275 -19.27 -2.10 16.75
N ILE A 276 -19.53 -1.34 15.69
CA ILE A 276 -20.49 -0.22 15.68
C ILE A 276 -21.92 -0.72 15.86
N THR A 277 -22.31 -1.83 15.22
CA THR A 277 -23.66 -2.40 15.34
C THR A 277 -23.86 -3.26 16.59
N ASP A 278 -22.84 -3.38 17.44
CA ASP A 278 -22.85 -4.20 18.66
C ASP A 278 -23.15 -5.70 18.42
N THR A 279 -22.60 -6.25 17.34
CA THR A 279 -22.76 -7.67 16.94
C THR A 279 -21.44 -8.46 16.96
N LEU A 280 -20.41 -7.92 17.61
CA LEU A 280 -19.16 -8.65 17.87
C LEU A 280 -19.35 -9.58 19.09
N PRO A 281 -18.99 -10.86 18.99
CA PRO A 281 -18.94 -11.73 20.16
C PRO A 281 -17.83 -11.27 21.11
N ASN A 282 -18.10 -11.32 22.41
CA ASN A 282 -17.12 -11.00 23.47
C ASN A 282 -16.44 -9.63 23.30
N LYS A 283 -17.17 -8.62 22.80
CA LYS A 283 -16.68 -7.26 22.63
C LYS A 283 -16.19 -6.72 23.98
N LEU A 284 -14.90 -6.41 24.07
CA LEU A 284 -14.36 -5.72 25.24
C LEU A 284 -15.02 -4.34 25.36
N THR A 285 -15.32 -3.94 26.59
CA THR A 285 -15.85 -2.60 26.91
C THR A 285 -14.85 -1.77 27.72
N ASN A 286 -13.91 -2.42 28.40
CA ASN A 286 -12.89 -1.79 29.23
C ASN A 286 -11.71 -1.24 28.39
N CYS A 287 -11.43 0.06 28.49
CA CYS A 287 -10.33 0.72 27.76
C CYS A 287 -8.95 0.19 28.12
N GLU A 288 -8.69 -0.12 29.39
CA GLU A 288 -7.38 -0.56 29.85
C GLU A 288 -7.06 -1.98 29.34
N GLU A 289 -8.07 -2.84 29.24
CA GLU A 289 -7.92 -4.16 28.62
C GLU A 289 -7.63 -4.04 27.12
N MET A 290 -8.36 -3.16 26.40
CA MET A 290 -8.10 -2.87 24.99
C MET A 290 -6.66 -2.37 24.76
N LYS A 291 -6.18 -1.44 25.61
CA LYS A 291 -4.81 -0.93 25.56
C LYS A 291 -3.79 -2.04 25.79
N LYS A 292 -4.01 -2.90 26.80
CA LYS A 292 -3.13 -4.05 27.08
C LYS A 292 -3.07 -5.02 25.89
N GLU A 293 -4.20 -5.30 25.25
CA GLU A 293 -4.25 -6.18 24.08
C GLU A 293 -3.51 -5.56 22.88
N ALA A 294 -3.79 -4.29 22.57
CA ALA A 294 -3.09 -3.56 21.51
C ALA A 294 -1.56 -3.51 21.76
N GLN A 295 -1.14 -3.35 23.01
CA GLN A 295 0.27 -3.30 23.36
C GLN A 295 1.00 -4.62 23.12
N LYS A 296 0.33 -5.77 23.28
CA LYS A 296 0.90 -7.09 22.93
C LYS A 296 1.24 -7.15 21.43
N TRP A 297 0.35 -6.65 20.58
CA TRP A 297 0.61 -6.57 19.13
C TRP A 297 1.74 -5.60 18.79
N VAL A 298 1.80 -4.44 19.45
CA VAL A 298 2.92 -3.48 19.28
C VAL A 298 4.26 -4.12 19.67
N GLN A 299 4.32 -4.81 20.81
CA GLN A 299 5.54 -5.48 21.27
C GLN A 299 5.96 -6.60 20.31
N ARG A 300 5.03 -7.46 19.88
CA ARG A 300 5.29 -8.50 18.89
C ARG A 300 5.81 -7.90 17.57
N CYS A 301 5.20 -6.83 17.08
CA CYS A 301 5.60 -6.15 15.85
C CYS A 301 7.03 -5.60 15.92
N ARG A 302 7.46 -5.07 17.08
CA ARG A 302 8.82 -4.55 17.30
C ARG A 302 9.88 -5.64 17.34
N GLY A 303 9.51 -6.86 17.69
CA GLY A 303 10.43 -8.00 17.80
C GLY A 303 10.70 -8.73 16.49
N LEU A 304 10.01 -8.37 15.39
CA LEU A 304 10.14 -9.04 14.09
C LEU A 304 11.49 -8.75 13.45
N LYS A 305 12.18 -9.79 12.96
CA LYS A 305 13.54 -9.69 12.40
C LYS A 305 13.60 -9.80 10.88
N GLY A 306 12.62 -10.47 10.26
CA GLY A 306 12.64 -10.79 8.84
C GLY A 306 11.31 -10.55 8.12
N ILE A 307 11.35 -10.62 6.79
CA ILE A 307 10.16 -10.42 5.95
C ILE A 307 9.10 -11.52 6.14
N ASN A 308 9.51 -12.78 6.31
CA ASN A 308 8.57 -13.88 6.56
C ASN A 308 7.85 -13.72 7.91
N GLU A 309 8.58 -13.38 8.98
CA GLU A 309 7.96 -13.09 10.28
C GLU A 309 6.97 -11.91 10.20
N GLN A 310 7.27 -10.91 9.36
CA GLN A 310 6.39 -9.77 9.09
C GLN A 310 5.13 -10.17 8.31
N ILE A 311 5.25 -11.03 7.31
CA ILE A 311 4.13 -11.59 6.56
C ILE A 311 3.24 -12.42 7.51
N ASP A 312 3.83 -13.31 8.30
CA ASP A 312 3.13 -14.16 9.26
C ASP A 312 2.43 -13.34 10.34
N PHE A 313 3.09 -12.28 10.84
CA PHE A 313 2.48 -11.34 11.78
C PHE A 313 1.19 -10.73 11.22
N GLN A 314 1.20 -10.30 9.96
CA GLN A 314 0.02 -9.68 9.35
C GLN A 314 -1.07 -10.71 9.01
N ALA A 315 -0.70 -11.94 8.66
CA ALA A 315 -1.63 -13.05 8.50
C ALA A 315 -2.36 -13.37 9.82
N ASP A 316 -1.63 -13.41 10.94
CA ASP A 316 -2.20 -13.59 12.27
C ASP A 316 -3.10 -12.43 12.68
N PHE A 317 -2.71 -11.19 12.37
CA PHE A 317 -3.53 -10.00 12.62
C PHE A 317 -4.88 -10.09 11.88
N ILE A 318 -4.88 -10.53 10.62
CA ILE A 318 -6.11 -10.72 9.85
C ILE A 318 -6.96 -11.85 10.45
N LYS A 319 -6.33 -12.95 10.88
CA LYS A 319 -7.03 -14.06 11.56
C LYS A 319 -7.71 -13.57 12.85
N ASP A 320 -7.00 -12.79 13.66
CA ASP A 320 -7.54 -12.20 14.89
C ASP A 320 -8.73 -11.26 14.62
N LEU A 321 -8.60 -10.37 13.63
CA LEU A 321 -9.70 -9.49 13.21
C LEU A 321 -10.92 -10.25 12.69
N SER A 322 -10.70 -11.36 11.99
CA SER A 322 -11.74 -12.15 11.35
C SER A 322 -12.55 -12.97 12.36
N TYR A 323 -12.00 -13.23 13.55
CA TYR A 323 -12.66 -14.02 14.58
C TYR A 323 -14.03 -13.44 14.97
N GLY A 324 -15.07 -14.29 14.91
CA GLY A 324 -16.43 -13.88 15.26
C GLY A 324 -17.12 -12.96 14.24
N THR A 325 -16.46 -12.63 13.13
CA THR A 325 -17.04 -11.74 12.10
C THR A 325 -17.83 -12.46 11.01
N GLY A 326 -17.73 -13.80 10.95
CA GLY A 326 -18.27 -14.60 9.83
C GLY A 326 -17.46 -14.46 8.54
N TYR A 327 -16.34 -13.73 8.54
CA TYR A 327 -15.39 -13.64 7.43
C TYR A 327 -14.24 -14.61 7.67
N SER A 328 -13.87 -15.41 6.66
CA SER A 328 -12.69 -16.30 6.73
C SER A 328 -11.85 -16.16 5.46
N PRO A 329 -10.85 -15.27 5.44
CA PRO A 329 -9.96 -15.10 4.30
C PRO A 329 -8.83 -16.13 4.29
N ASP A 330 -8.73 -17.01 5.28
CA ASP A 330 -7.63 -18.01 5.39
C ASP A 330 -6.23 -17.39 5.22
N ALA A 331 -6.01 -16.18 5.78
CA ALA A 331 -4.74 -15.46 5.67
C ALA A 331 -3.49 -16.29 6.07
N PRO A 332 -3.52 -17.17 7.09
CA PRO A 332 -2.41 -18.08 7.41
C PRO A 332 -2.12 -19.17 6.36
N LYS A 333 -3.00 -19.37 5.37
CA LYS A 333 -2.69 -20.18 4.17
C LYS A 333 -2.15 -19.30 3.05
N ALA A 334 -2.69 -18.08 2.90
CA ALA A 334 -2.29 -17.12 1.89
C ALA A 334 -0.88 -16.53 2.10
N ASN A 335 -0.35 -16.51 3.34
CA ASN A 335 1.03 -16.10 3.63
C ASN A 335 2.08 -16.87 2.81
N LYS A 336 1.83 -18.13 2.49
CA LYS A 336 2.72 -18.99 1.70
C LYS A 336 2.98 -18.41 0.31
N PHE A 337 2.00 -17.74 -0.29
CA PHE A 337 2.18 -17.05 -1.56
C PHE A 337 3.18 -15.91 -1.44
N PHE A 338 3.13 -15.14 -0.35
CA PHE A 338 4.08 -14.07 -0.08
C PHE A 338 5.48 -14.59 0.28
N HIS A 339 5.60 -15.71 1.00
CA HIS A 339 6.89 -16.36 1.25
C HIS A 339 7.56 -16.81 -0.06
N LYS A 340 6.80 -17.49 -0.94
CA LYS A 340 7.30 -17.87 -2.26
C LYS A 340 7.63 -16.64 -3.11
N TRP A 341 6.78 -15.62 -3.12
CA TRP A 341 7.04 -14.36 -3.83
C TRP A 341 8.33 -13.66 -3.40
N ASP A 342 8.62 -13.58 -2.10
CA ASP A 342 9.88 -13.03 -1.61
C ASP A 342 11.09 -13.87 -2.07
N SER A 343 10.96 -15.20 -2.02
CA SER A 343 11.98 -16.11 -2.54
C SER A 343 12.19 -15.94 -4.05
N ASP A 344 11.13 -15.82 -4.83
CA ASP A 344 11.19 -15.65 -6.29
C ASP A 344 11.86 -14.32 -6.67
N LYS A 345 11.58 -13.24 -5.91
CA LYS A 345 12.26 -11.95 -6.09
C LYS A 345 13.77 -12.02 -5.84
N LYS A 346 14.18 -12.76 -4.80
CA LYS A 346 15.60 -13.00 -4.50
C LYS A 346 16.26 -13.88 -5.57
N ALA A 347 15.52 -14.84 -6.12
CA ALA A 347 16.01 -15.69 -7.19
C ALA A 347 16.24 -14.90 -8.47
N ASN A 348 15.26 -14.08 -8.89
CA ASN A 348 15.38 -13.18 -10.03
C ASN A 348 14.37 -12.03 -9.94
N ILE A 349 14.88 -10.81 -9.76
CA ILE A 349 14.06 -9.61 -9.58
C ILE A 349 13.34 -9.15 -10.86
N VAL A 350 13.78 -9.62 -12.03
CA VAL A 350 13.16 -9.29 -13.32
C VAL A 350 12.00 -10.22 -13.64
N SER A 351 12.15 -11.53 -13.36
CA SER A 351 11.19 -12.56 -13.80
C SER A 351 10.27 -13.09 -12.69
N TYR A 352 10.31 -12.53 -11.47
CA TYR A 352 9.40 -12.96 -10.40
C TYR A 352 7.91 -12.79 -10.76
N ARG A 353 7.59 -11.85 -11.67
CA ARG A 353 6.22 -11.63 -12.19
C ARG A 353 5.78 -12.67 -13.22
N ASP A 354 6.69 -13.50 -13.69
CA ASP A 354 6.38 -14.61 -14.61
C ASP A 354 6.03 -15.89 -13.85
N GLN A 355 6.08 -15.84 -12.51
CA GLN A 355 5.73 -16.97 -11.64
C GLN A 355 4.21 -17.15 -11.55
N GLN A 356 3.82 -18.40 -11.35
CA GLN A 356 2.44 -18.86 -11.30
C GLN A 356 2.09 -19.37 -9.90
N PHE A 357 0.83 -19.19 -9.53
CA PHE A 357 0.28 -19.60 -8.24
C PHE A 357 -1.11 -20.19 -8.43
N THR A 358 -1.57 -21.04 -7.52
CA THR A 358 -2.93 -21.61 -7.56
C THR A 358 -3.82 -20.84 -6.60
N SER A 359 -5.00 -20.43 -7.07
CA SER A 359 -5.99 -19.73 -6.23
C SER A 359 -6.37 -20.58 -5.01
N LEU A 360 -6.33 -19.97 -3.83
CA LEU A 360 -6.72 -20.62 -2.57
C LEU A 360 -8.22 -20.95 -2.53
N TYR A 361 -9.05 -20.16 -3.19
CA TYR A 361 -10.51 -20.24 -3.06
C TYR A 361 -11.17 -20.98 -4.22
N SER A 362 -10.71 -20.74 -5.45
CA SER A 362 -11.27 -21.39 -6.64
C SER A 362 -10.55 -22.68 -7.03
N GLY A 363 -9.36 -22.94 -6.48
CA GLY A 363 -8.47 -24.03 -6.93
C GLY A 363 -7.96 -23.86 -8.37
N THR A 364 -8.28 -22.75 -9.04
CA THR A 364 -7.90 -22.50 -10.43
C THR A 364 -6.39 -22.24 -10.52
N GLU A 365 -5.70 -23.02 -11.35
CA GLU A 365 -4.32 -22.75 -11.75
C GLU A 365 -4.24 -21.53 -12.66
N THR A 366 -3.25 -20.67 -12.47
CA THR A 366 -3.11 -19.47 -13.30
C THR A 366 -2.69 -19.77 -14.73
N ALA A 367 -3.25 -19.03 -15.68
CA ALA A 367 -2.77 -19.04 -17.06
C ALA A 367 -1.34 -18.47 -17.13
N PRO A 368 -0.46 -19.00 -18.00
CA PRO A 368 0.87 -18.44 -18.20
C PRO A 368 0.78 -17.03 -18.81
N CYS A 369 1.77 -16.19 -18.50
CA CYS A 369 1.94 -14.92 -19.20
C CYS A 369 2.22 -15.19 -20.69
N THR A 370 1.54 -14.47 -21.59
CA THR A 370 1.77 -14.59 -23.04
C THR A 370 3.15 -14.07 -23.46
N LYS A 371 3.73 -13.17 -22.65
CA LYS A 371 5.08 -12.61 -22.80
C LYS A 371 5.70 -12.43 -21.41
N PRO A 372 7.01 -12.65 -21.24
CA PRO A 372 7.70 -12.29 -20.00
C PRO A 372 7.47 -10.81 -19.64
N TRP A 373 7.31 -10.51 -18.35
CA TRP A 373 6.97 -9.17 -17.88
C TRP A 373 7.93 -8.10 -18.41
N PHE A 374 9.23 -8.37 -18.43
CA PHE A 374 10.23 -7.41 -18.88
C PHE A 374 10.09 -7.05 -20.37
N GLN A 375 9.54 -7.95 -21.18
CA GLN A 375 9.29 -7.77 -22.61
C GLN A 375 7.85 -7.31 -22.91
N ASN A 376 6.97 -7.28 -21.91
CA ASN A 376 5.57 -6.91 -22.08
C ASN A 376 5.34 -5.41 -21.81
N PHE A 377 5.32 -4.60 -22.87
CA PHE A 377 5.12 -3.15 -22.79
C PHE A 377 3.65 -2.72 -22.72
N ASP A 378 2.72 -3.64 -22.98
CA ASP A 378 1.28 -3.38 -22.95
C ASP A 378 0.75 -3.57 -21.52
N ASP A 379 0.16 -2.52 -20.96
CA ASP A 379 -0.49 -2.53 -19.65
C ASP A 379 -2.02 -2.40 -19.76
N SER A 380 -2.57 -2.56 -20.96
CA SER A 380 -4.00 -2.53 -21.20
C SER A 380 -4.69 -3.75 -20.60
N ILE A 381 -5.95 -3.56 -20.26
CA ILE A 381 -6.82 -4.63 -19.75
C ILE A 381 -7.24 -5.62 -20.85
N SER A 382 -7.01 -5.29 -22.13
CA SER A 382 -7.56 -6.01 -23.27
C SER A 382 -7.13 -7.48 -23.34
N GLN A 383 -5.97 -7.82 -22.77
CA GLN A 383 -5.47 -9.19 -22.68
C GLN A 383 -6.25 -10.05 -21.65
N PHE A 384 -6.90 -9.42 -20.68
CA PHE A 384 -7.51 -10.08 -19.51
C PHE A 384 -9.04 -10.19 -19.61
N ILE A 385 -9.68 -9.25 -20.30
CA ILE A 385 -11.13 -9.30 -20.55
C ILE A 385 -11.44 -10.25 -21.73
N LYS A 386 -12.55 -10.99 -21.65
CA LYS A 386 -13.10 -11.72 -22.81
C LYS A 386 -13.69 -10.70 -23.79
N ARG A 387 -13.38 -10.84 -25.08
CA ARG A 387 -14.25 -10.27 -26.12
C ARG A 387 -15.60 -10.96 -26.10
#